data_AF-A0A934DYA4-F1
#
_entry.id   AF-A0A934DYA4-F1
#
_cell.length_a   1.000
_cell.length_b   1.000
_cell.length_c   1.000
_cell.angle_alpha   90.00
_cell.angle_beta   90.00
_cell.angle_gamma   90.00
#
_symmetry.space_group_name_H-M   'P 1'
#
loop_
_entity.id
_entity.type
_entity.pdbx_description
1 polymer ?
#
loop_
_entity_poly.entity_id
_entity_poly.type
_entity_poly.pdbx_seq_one_letter_code
_entity_poly.pdbx_strand_id
1 'polypeptide(L)'
;MATEPALRDVRVSVRCKMVSGKVDQACGLVARYRDESNYYVTRANALEDNVRLYVVKDGKRKQLESWSGKVPQNAWHACRFEIRGDHLEVWWNGQKLLDHHDSTFAESGRAGVWTKADSVTYFDDLRIEAP
;
A
#
# COMPACT_ATOMS: atom_id res chain seq x y z
N MET A 1 -22.64 12.00 -2.05
CA MET A 1 -21.43 11.17 -1.78
C MET A 1 -20.30 12.13 -1.50
N ALA A 2 -19.64 12.05 -0.35
CA ALA A 2 -18.54 12.95 -0.04
C ALA A 2 -17.38 12.64 -0.99
N THR A 3 -16.96 13.63 -1.77
CA THR A 3 -15.72 13.58 -2.56
C THR A 3 -14.56 13.49 -1.59
N GLU A 4 -13.95 12.31 -1.49
CA GLU A 4 -12.73 12.10 -0.72
C GLU A 4 -11.62 13.03 -1.20
N PRO A 5 -10.76 13.56 -0.31
CA PRO A 5 -9.72 14.50 -0.69
C PRO A 5 -8.71 13.82 -1.62
N ALA A 6 -8.56 14.37 -2.83
CA ALA A 6 -7.44 14.04 -3.70
C ALA A 6 -6.19 14.75 -3.15
N LEU A 7 -5.22 13.99 -2.68
CA LEU A 7 -4.00 14.52 -2.07
C LEU A 7 -2.81 14.22 -2.96
N ARG A 8 -2.01 15.26 -3.24
CA ARG A 8 -0.72 15.12 -3.94
C ARG A 8 0.30 14.46 -3.01
N ASP A 9 0.47 15.04 -1.83
CA ASP A 9 1.27 14.48 -0.76
C ASP A 9 0.31 13.89 0.28
N VAL A 10 0.53 12.64 0.67
CA VAL A 10 -0.44 11.89 1.48
C VAL A 10 0.27 10.92 2.41
N ARG A 11 -0.24 10.82 3.63
CA ARG A 11 0.03 9.71 4.55
C ARG A 11 -1.24 8.87 4.66
N VAL A 12 -1.11 7.60 4.29
CA VAL A 12 -2.16 6.59 4.45
C VAL A 12 -1.67 5.61 5.50
N SER A 13 -2.49 5.31 6.50
CA SER A 13 -2.17 4.30 7.50
C SER A 13 -3.38 3.45 7.83
N VAL A 14 -3.14 2.18 8.15
CA VAL A 14 -4.18 1.21 8.49
C VAL A 14 -3.60 0.14 9.41
N ARG A 15 -4.46 -0.49 10.21
CA ARG A 15 -4.18 -1.79 10.80
C ARG A 15 -4.79 -2.88 9.95
N CYS A 16 -4.04 -3.94 9.66
CA CYS A 16 -4.56 -5.04 8.88
C CYS A 16 -4.21 -6.40 9.47
N LYS A 17 -5.11 -7.35 9.28
CA LYS A 17 -4.95 -8.75 9.66
C LYS A 17 -5.25 -9.65 8.46
N MET A 18 -4.20 -10.29 7.98
CA MET A 18 -4.22 -11.24 6.87
C MET A 18 -4.72 -12.60 7.38
N VAL A 19 -5.96 -12.98 7.06
CA VAL A 19 -6.64 -14.14 7.68
C VAL A 19 -6.47 -15.43 6.87
N SER A 20 -6.70 -15.35 5.55
CA SER A 20 -6.57 -16.51 4.66
C SER A 20 -6.35 -16.11 3.21
N GLY A 21 -6.00 -17.07 2.38
CA GLY A 21 -5.77 -16.94 0.94
C GLY A 21 -4.73 -17.97 0.51
N LYS A 22 -4.85 -18.52 -0.70
CA LYS A 22 -3.95 -19.55 -1.23
C LYS A 22 -3.02 -19.01 -2.30
N VAL A 23 -3.47 -18.02 -3.06
CA VAL A 23 -2.65 -17.38 -4.11
C VAL A 23 -1.86 -16.22 -3.53
N ASP A 24 -2.53 -15.35 -2.78
CA ASP A 24 -1.93 -14.30 -1.98
C ASP A 24 -2.61 -14.29 -0.62
N GLN A 25 -1.90 -13.83 0.41
CA GLN A 25 -2.51 -13.46 1.67
C GLN A 25 -2.02 -12.07 2.03
N ALA A 26 -2.66 -11.08 1.40
CA ALA A 26 -2.12 -9.74 1.22
C ALA A 26 -2.85 -8.67 2.04
N CYS A 27 -2.08 -7.71 2.52
CA CYS A 27 -2.53 -6.41 3.00
C CYS A 27 -1.76 -5.32 2.27
N GLY A 28 -2.45 -4.27 1.84
CA GLY A 28 -1.83 -3.19 1.11
C GLY A 28 -2.54 -1.85 1.30
N LEU A 29 -1.83 -0.81 0.89
CA LEU A 29 -2.32 0.56 0.78
C LEU A 29 -2.17 1.02 -0.67
N VAL A 30 -3.12 1.82 -1.13
CA VAL A 30 -3.08 2.46 -2.44
C VAL A 30 -3.03 3.97 -2.27
N ALA A 31 -2.26 4.66 -3.09
CA ALA A 31 -2.16 6.12 -3.11
C ALA A 31 -1.96 6.64 -4.54
N ARG A 32 -2.30 7.92 -4.75
CA ARG A 32 -2.43 8.56 -6.07
C ARG A 32 -3.27 7.71 -7.04
N TYR A 33 -4.33 7.08 -6.52
CA TYR A 33 -5.24 6.27 -7.32
C TYR A 33 -6.09 7.16 -8.22
N ARG A 34 -5.90 7.02 -9.53
CA ARG A 34 -6.75 7.64 -10.54
C ARG A 34 -7.83 6.66 -10.98
N ASP A 35 -7.40 5.49 -11.44
CA ASP A 35 -8.21 4.42 -12.01
C ASP A 35 -7.52 3.06 -11.79
N GLU A 36 -8.18 1.97 -12.18
CA GLU A 36 -7.68 0.58 -12.05
C GLU A 36 -6.37 0.28 -12.79
N SER A 37 -5.93 1.19 -13.66
CA SER A 37 -4.71 1.07 -14.44
C SER A 37 -3.59 2.00 -13.98
N ASN A 38 -3.84 2.92 -13.03
CA ASN A 38 -2.91 4.01 -12.68
C ASN A 38 -2.93 4.35 -11.18
N TYR A 39 -1.95 3.82 -10.43
CA TYR A 39 -1.78 4.05 -8.99
C TYR A 39 -0.44 3.53 -8.44
N TYR A 40 -0.05 3.98 -7.24
CA TYR A 40 0.97 3.32 -6.43
C TYR A 40 0.32 2.37 -5.42
N VAL A 41 0.98 1.25 -5.12
CA VAL A 41 0.46 0.27 -4.17
C VAL A 41 1.56 -0.40 -3.35
N THR A 42 1.30 -0.56 -2.06
CA THR A 42 2.09 -1.41 -1.17
C THR A 42 1.43 -2.79 -1.04
N ARG A 43 2.23 -3.85 -0.92
CA ARG A 43 1.74 -5.20 -0.65
C ARG A 43 2.64 -5.87 0.38
N ALA A 44 2.14 -6.03 1.59
CA ALA A 44 2.60 -7.07 2.50
C ALA A 44 1.93 -8.39 2.12
N ASN A 45 2.70 -9.47 1.99
CA ASN A 45 2.18 -10.80 1.68
C ASN A 45 2.72 -11.82 2.68
N ALA A 46 1.81 -12.45 3.44
CA ALA A 46 2.16 -13.43 4.46
C ALA A 46 2.67 -14.78 3.88
N LEU A 47 2.25 -15.14 2.66
CA LEU A 47 2.68 -16.39 2.02
C LEU A 47 4.10 -16.30 1.44
N GLU A 48 4.46 -15.12 0.93
CA GLU A 48 5.77 -14.89 0.32
C GLU A 48 6.78 -14.22 1.26
N ASP A 49 6.40 -13.93 2.52
CA ASP A 49 7.22 -13.24 3.53
C ASP A 49 7.92 -11.99 2.95
N ASN A 50 7.13 -11.07 2.37
CA ASN A 50 7.64 -9.82 1.83
C ASN A 50 6.69 -8.62 1.99
N VAL A 51 7.29 -7.44 1.94
CA VAL A 51 6.62 -6.15 1.75
C VAL A 51 7.19 -5.51 0.49
N ARG A 52 6.32 -5.14 -0.44
CA ARG A 52 6.72 -4.60 -1.74
C ARG A 52 6.00 -3.31 -2.07
N LEU A 53 6.71 -2.43 -2.78
CA LEU A 53 6.16 -1.23 -3.38
C LEU A 53 6.09 -1.41 -4.89
N TYR A 54 4.94 -1.09 -5.48
CA TYR A 54 4.72 -1.15 -6.91
C TYR A 54 4.13 0.16 -7.43
N VAL A 55 4.38 0.40 -8.71
CA VAL A 55 3.59 1.31 -9.54
C VAL A 55 2.79 0.48 -10.54
N VAL A 56 1.52 0.82 -10.74
CA VAL A 56 0.70 0.33 -11.83
C VAL A 56 0.49 1.51 -12.77
N LYS A 57 0.98 1.41 -14.01
CA LYS A 57 0.82 2.43 -15.04
C LYS A 57 0.33 1.77 -16.32
N ASP A 58 -0.74 2.29 -16.90
CA ASP A 58 -1.39 1.73 -18.09
C ASP A 58 -1.67 0.22 -17.93
N GLY A 59 -2.12 -0.18 -16.73
CA GLY A 59 -2.44 -1.56 -16.37
C GLY A 59 -1.22 -2.45 -16.14
N LYS A 60 0.00 -1.94 -16.34
CA LYS A 60 1.25 -2.68 -16.15
C LYS A 60 1.82 -2.41 -14.77
N ARG A 61 1.96 -3.46 -13.98
CA ARG A 61 2.56 -3.40 -12.65
C ARG A 61 4.07 -3.58 -12.73
N LYS A 62 4.82 -2.62 -12.20
CA LYS A 62 6.28 -2.66 -12.03
C LYS A 62 6.61 -2.59 -10.54
N GLN A 63 7.51 -3.46 -10.08
CA GLN A 63 8.05 -3.38 -8.72
C GLN A 63 9.07 -2.23 -8.67
N LEU A 64 8.93 -1.38 -7.66
CA LEU A 64 9.85 -0.28 -7.39
C LEU A 64 10.88 -0.69 -6.33
N GLU A 65 10.40 -1.29 -5.24
CA GLU A 65 11.24 -1.74 -4.14
C GLU A 65 10.65 -2.95 -3.42
N SER A 66 11.48 -3.69 -2.70
CA SER A 66 11.09 -4.90 -1.97
C SER A 66 11.92 -5.06 -0.71
N TRP A 67 11.24 -5.53 0.34
CA TRP A 67 11.84 -6.04 1.56
C TRP A 67 11.36 -7.48 1.76
N SER A 68 12.27 -8.36 2.20
CA SER A 68 11.96 -9.76 2.49
C SER A 68 12.21 -10.05 3.97
N GLY A 69 11.26 -10.74 4.60
CA GLY A 69 11.30 -11.11 6.00
C GLY A 69 9.91 -11.50 6.49
N LYS A 70 9.86 -12.07 7.69
CA LYS A 70 8.62 -12.68 8.18
C LYS A 70 7.46 -11.69 8.21
N VAL A 71 6.35 -12.04 7.57
CA VAL A 71 5.06 -11.35 7.66
C VAL A 71 4.07 -12.31 8.32
N PRO A 72 3.90 -12.26 9.66
CA PRO A 72 2.99 -13.15 10.36
C PRO A 72 1.55 -13.05 9.85
N GLN A 73 0.95 -14.20 9.54
CA GLN A 73 -0.48 -14.29 9.29
C GLN A 73 -1.26 -14.31 10.61
N ASN A 74 -2.57 -14.03 10.54
CA ASN A 74 -3.48 -14.07 11.69
C ASN A 74 -3.08 -13.18 12.88
N ALA A 75 -2.24 -12.17 12.64
CA ALA A 75 -1.88 -11.12 13.59
C ALA A 75 -2.25 -9.73 13.03
N TRP A 76 -2.45 -8.77 13.92
CA TRP A 76 -2.64 -7.37 13.54
C TRP A 76 -1.29 -6.71 13.26
N HIS A 77 -1.19 -6.05 12.11
CA HIS A 77 -0.03 -5.30 11.67
C HIS A 77 -0.38 -3.85 11.40
N ALA A 78 0.54 -2.94 11.68
CA ALA A 78 0.43 -1.55 11.28
C ALA A 78 1.13 -1.35 9.93
N CYS A 79 0.41 -0.86 8.92
CA CYS A 79 0.96 -0.48 7.63
C CYS A 79 0.77 1.01 7.42
N ARG A 80 1.82 1.70 6.96
CA ARG A 80 1.74 3.11 6.57
C ARG A 80 2.48 3.33 5.27
N PHE A 81 1.86 4.07 4.37
CA PHE A 81 2.43 4.51 3.11
C PHE A 81 2.40 6.04 3.06
N GLU A 82 3.57 6.65 2.87
CA GLU A 82 3.72 8.10 2.80
C GLU A 82 4.31 8.49 1.44
N ILE A 83 3.71 9.49 0.80
CA ILE A 83 4.22 10.08 -0.43
C ILE A 83 4.38 11.59 -0.21
N ARG A 84 5.59 12.11 -0.47
CA ARG A 84 5.89 13.55 -0.50
C ARG A 84 6.64 13.88 -1.79
N GLY A 85 6.03 14.61 -2.71
CA GLY A 85 6.63 14.84 -4.03
C GLY A 85 6.82 13.53 -4.79
N ASP A 86 8.06 13.15 -5.10
CA ASP A 86 8.43 11.87 -5.70
C ASP A 86 9.01 10.88 -4.68
N HIS A 87 9.04 11.20 -3.39
CA HIS A 87 9.55 10.34 -2.33
C HIS A 87 8.44 9.46 -1.73
N LEU A 88 8.64 8.15 -1.78
CA LEU A 88 7.70 7.10 -1.38
C LEU A 88 8.31 6.28 -0.24
N GLU A 89 7.69 6.31 0.94
CA GLU A 89 8.13 5.54 2.11
C GLU A 89 7.07 4.53 2.55
N VAL A 90 7.48 3.28 2.78
CA VAL A 90 6.61 2.24 3.34
C VAL A 90 7.10 1.82 4.71
N TRP A 91 6.21 1.93 5.68
CA TRP A 91 6.44 1.58 7.07
C TRP A 91 5.58 0.38 7.45
N TRP A 92 6.20 -0.58 8.14
CA TRP A 92 5.56 -1.80 8.62
C TRP A 92 5.90 -1.99 10.09
N ASN A 93 4.87 -2.11 10.94
CA ASN A 93 5.01 -2.26 12.39
C ASN A 93 5.93 -1.21 13.03
N GLY A 94 5.88 0.03 12.54
CA GLY A 94 6.68 1.15 13.05
C GLY A 94 8.11 1.23 12.50
N GLN A 95 8.56 0.26 11.71
CA GLN A 95 9.85 0.30 11.03
C GLN A 95 9.70 0.76 9.58
N LYS A 96 10.55 1.69 9.12
CA LYS A 96 10.66 2.02 7.70
C LYS A 96 11.32 0.86 6.97
N LEU A 97 10.59 0.21 6.07
CA LEU A 97 11.10 -0.91 5.29
C LEU A 97 11.53 -0.51 3.89
N LEU A 98 10.80 0.40 3.25
CA LEU A 98 11.05 0.85 1.87
C LEU A 98 11.15 2.37 1.81
N ASP A 99 12.05 2.87 0.97
CA ASP A 99 12.41 4.27 0.80
C ASP A 99 12.87 4.47 -0.66
N HIS A 100 11.95 4.96 -1.50
CA HIS A 100 12.14 5.01 -2.94
C HIS A 100 11.76 6.37 -3.51
N HIS A 101 12.40 6.75 -4.62
CA HIS A 101 11.98 7.92 -5.40
C HIS A 101 11.40 7.50 -6.75
N ASP A 102 10.17 7.89 -7.06
CA ASP A 102 9.51 7.65 -8.35
C ASP A 102 8.58 8.81 -8.71
N SER A 103 8.74 9.33 -9.93
CA SER A 103 8.01 10.50 -10.44
C SER A 103 6.94 10.13 -11.49
N THR A 104 6.51 8.87 -11.53
CA THR A 104 5.54 8.38 -12.53
C THR A 104 4.20 9.12 -12.48
N PHE A 105 3.70 9.44 -11.28
CA PHE A 105 2.47 10.21 -11.07
C PHE A 105 2.80 11.46 -10.26
N ALA A 106 2.58 12.64 -10.82
CA ALA A 106 2.84 13.92 -10.14
C ALA A 106 1.54 14.57 -9.62
N GLU A 107 0.39 14.16 -10.14
CA GLU A 107 -0.92 14.67 -9.77
C GLU A 107 -1.45 14.07 -8.46
N SER A 108 -2.39 14.77 -7.85
CA SER A 108 -3.17 14.24 -6.73
C SER A 108 -4.07 13.09 -7.16
N GLY A 109 -4.34 12.16 -6.25
CA GLY A 109 -5.31 11.09 -6.48
C GLY A 109 -5.94 10.61 -5.17
N ARG A 110 -6.79 9.59 -5.28
CA ARG A 110 -7.42 8.95 -4.12
C ARG A 110 -6.43 8.04 -3.39
N ALA A 111 -6.77 7.71 -2.15
CA ALA A 111 -6.00 6.83 -1.30
C ALA A 111 -6.92 5.86 -0.55
N GLY A 112 -6.41 4.71 -0.13
CA GLY A 112 -7.20 3.73 0.59
C GLY A 112 -6.47 2.41 0.84
N VAL A 113 -7.25 1.37 1.12
CA VAL A 113 -6.74 0.00 1.32
C VAL A 113 -6.72 -0.79 0.01
N TRP A 114 -5.88 -1.81 -0.05
CA TRP A 114 -5.76 -2.69 -1.20
C TRP A 114 -5.55 -4.14 -0.76
N THR A 115 -6.12 -5.07 -1.52
CA THR A 115 -5.94 -6.52 -1.35
C THR A 115 -5.85 -7.21 -2.71
N LYS A 116 -5.52 -8.50 -2.76
CA LYS A 116 -5.29 -9.23 -4.02
C LYS A 116 -5.76 -10.67 -3.98
N ALA A 117 -6.20 -11.13 -5.16
CA ALA A 117 -6.58 -12.51 -5.42
C ALA A 117 -7.66 -12.98 -4.43
N ASP A 118 -7.44 -14.12 -3.78
CA ASP A 118 -8.35 -14.75 -2.83
C ASP A 118 -8.04 -14.39 -1.36
N SER A 119 -7.31 -13.29 -1.14
CA SER A 119 -6.99 -12.80 0.21
C SER A 119 -8.25 -12.40 0.97
N VAL A 120 -8.43 -12.98 2.16
CA VAL A 120 -9.35 -12.47 3.19
C VAL A 120 -8.52 -11.69 4.20
N THR A 121 -8.75 -10.38 4.22
CA THR A 121 -8.00 -9.44 5.07
C THR A 121 -8.96 -8.51 5.79
N TYR A 122 -8.77 -8.37 7.10
CA TYR A 122 -9.48 -7.37 7.90
C TYR A 122 -8.67 -6.09 7.96
N PHE A 123 -9.35 -4.96 7.84
CA PHE A 123 -8.78 -3.62 7.95
C PHE A 123 -9.50 -2.87 9.06
N ASP A 124 -8.73 -2.10 9.83
CA ASP A 124 -9.23 -1.26 10.91
C ASP A 124 -8.36 0.00 11.03
N ASP A 125 -8.86 1.04 11.70
CA ASP A 125 -8.13 2.29 11.95
C ASP A 125 -7.56 2.95 10.68
N LEU A 126 -8.28 2.92 9.55
CA LEU A 126 -7.86 3.62 8.33
C LEU A 126 -7.81 5.14 8.58
N ARG A 127 -6.66 5.75 8.31
CA ARG A 127 -6.45 7.20 8.34
C ARG A 127 -5.78 7.66 7.05
N ILE A 128 -6.31 8.75 6.49
CA ILE A 128 -5.79 9.41 5.30
C ILE A 128 -5.67 10.89 5.66
N GLU A 129 -4.44 11.40 5.62
CA GLU A 129 -4.13 12.76 6.03
C GLU A 129 -3.00 13.35 5.19
N ALA A 130 -2.85 14.67 5.23
CA ALA A 130 -1.64 15.30 4.73
C ALA A 130 -0.44 14.87 5.61
N PRO A 131 0.73 14.60 5.02
CA PRO A 131 1.83 13.97 5.72
C PRO A 131 2.59 14.91 6.66
#